data_AF-A0A386ZCV6-F1
#
_entry.id   AF-A0A386ZCV6-F1
#
_cell.length_a   1.000
_cell.length_b   1.000
_cell.length_c   1.000
_cell.angle_alpha   90.00
_cell.angle_beta   90.00
_cell.angle_gamma   90.00
#
_symmetry.space_group_name_H-M   'P 1'
#
loop_
_entity.id
_entity.type
_entity.pdbx_description
1 polymer ?
#
loop_
_entity_poly.entity_id
_entity_poly.type
_entity_poly.pdbx_seq_one_letter_code
_entity_poly.pdbx_strand_id
1 'polypeptide(L)'
;MDTVQSWIKNGVAPEEIGIATRAKWTAEQIAKRLEAEAVRTHLLARKSKAEHKVSLGTMHRMKGLEFRCMVVAGVDDDHVPVAAALTPIEDDPHAHALDLQRERCLLFVACTRAREQLVITWHGQPSRFLSAIQRPV
;
A
#
# COMPACT_ATOMS: atom_id res chain seq x y z
N MET A 1 -3.47 -13.46 1.95
CA MET A 1 -4.61 -13.00 1.12
C MET A 1 -5.93 -13.13 1.85
N ASP A 2 -5.94 -13.85 2.98
CA ASP A 2 -7.10 -14.14 3.82
C ASP A 2 -7.84 -12.89 4.33
N THR A 3 -7.14 -11.78 4.58
CA THR A 3 -7.74 -10.53 5.04
C THR A 3 -8.79 -9.97 4.08
N VAL A 4 -8.49 -9.90 2.78
CA VAL A 4 -9.41 -9.35 1.77
C VAL A 4 -10.66 -10.21 1.68
N GLN A 5 -10.48 -11.53 1.64
CA GLN A 5 -11.60 -12.47 1.63
C GLN A 5 -12.42 -12.39 2.91
N SER A 6 -11.78 -12.21 4.07
CA SER A 6 -12.45 -12.03 5.35
C SER A 6 -13.31 -10.77 5.36
N TRP A 7 -12.79 -9.64 4.87
CA TRP A 7 -13.59 -8.40 4.75
C TRP A 7 -14.81 -8.59 3.83
N ILE A 8 -14.64 -9.24 2.69
CA ILE A 8 -15.75 -9.53 1.77
C ILE A 8 -16.79 -10.43 2.45
N LYS A 9 -16.37 -11.49 3.15
CA LYS A 9 -17.27 -12.37 3.93
C LYS A 9 -18.02 -11.62 5.03
N ASN A 10 -17.40 -10.59 5.60
CA ASN A 10 -17.98 -9.71 6.63
C ASN A 10 -18.77 -8.52 6.04
N GLY A 11 -19.05 -8.53 4.73
CA GLY A 11 -19.96 -7.57 4.10
C GLY A 11 -19.33 -6.27 3.61
N VAL A 12 -17.99 -6.18 3.51
CA VAL A 12 -17.34 -5.05 2.83
C VAL A 12 -17.41 -5.27 1.33
N ALA A 13 -17.98 -4.30 0.59
CA ALA A 13 -18.06 -4.41 -0.86
C ALA A 13 -16.64 -4.35 -1.48
N PRO A 14 -16.31 -5.15 -2.52
CA PRO A 14 -14.96 -5.18 -3.09
C PRO A 14 -14.42 -3.81 -3.52
N GLU A 15 -15.27 -2.95 -4.08
CA GLU A 15 -14.95 -1.57 -4.47
C GLU A 15 -14.58 -0.66 -3.30
N GLU A 16 -14.94 -1.01 -2.07
CA GLU A 16 -14.55 -0.30 -0.85
C GLU A 16 -13.21 -0.79 -0.29
N ILE A 17 -12.55 -1.74 -0.95
CA ILE A 17 -11.25 -2.30 -0.54
C ILE A 17 -10.15 -1.79 -1.45
N GLY A 18 -9.13 -1.18 -0.86
CA GLY A 18 -7.93 -0.70 -1.54
C GLY A 18 -6.68 -1.49 -1.13
N ILE A 19 -5.78 -1.75 -2.08
CA ILE A 19 -4.45 -2.31 -1.81
C ILE A 19 -3.37 -1.42 -2.42
N ALA A 20 -2.60 -0.78 -1.57
CA ALA A 20 -1.48 0.08 -1.93
C ALA A 20 -0.16 -0.67 -1.81
N THR A 21 0.73 -0.48 -2.78
CA THR A 21 2.09 -1.01 -2.77
C THR A 21 3.08 0.09 -3.15
N ARG A 22 4.36 -0.04 -2.81
CA ARG A 22 5.35 0.95 -3.26
C ARG A 22 5.69 0.81 -4.75
N ALA A 23 5.70 -0.42 -5.26
CA ALA A 23 6.08 -0.73 -6.64
C ALA A 23 4.93 -1.33 -7.45
N LYS A 24 4.83 -0.92 -8.72
CA LYS A 24 3.74 -1.35 -9.62
C LYS A 24 3.71 -2.87 -9.81
N TRP A 25 4.88 -3.50 -9.97
CA TRP A 25 4.98 -4.94 -10.18
C TRP A 25 4.39 -5.72 -9.00
N THR A 26 4.56 -5.24 -7.76
CA THR A 26 3.99 -5.86 -6.56
C THR A 26 2.46 -5.83 -6.60
N ALA A 27 1.85 -4.69 -6.95
CA ALA A 27 0.41 -4.60 -7.15
C ALA A 27 -0.10 -5.56 -8.24
N GLU A 28 0.64 -5.72 -9.34
CA GLU A 28 0.27 -6.67 -10.41
C GLU A 28 0.35 -8.13 -9.94
N GLN A 29 1.34 -8.49 -9.12
CA GLN A 29 1.44 -9.85 -8.57
C GLN A 29 0.33 -10.14 -7.54
N ILE A 30 0.01 -9.17 -6.68
CA ILE A 30 -1.11 -9.29 -5.73
C ILE A 30 -2.43 -9.44 -6.51
N ALA A 31 -2.64 -8.65 -7.58
CA ALA A 31 -3.81 -8.75 -8.42
C ALA A 31 -3.98 -10.16 -9.01
N LYS A 32 -2.92 -10.69 -9.64
CA LYS A 32 -2.93 -12.06 -10.18
C LYS A 32 -3.27 -13.11 -9.14
N ARG A 33 -2.72 -12.96 -7.92
CA ARG A 33 -2.98 -13.91 -6.83
C ARG A 33 -4.42 -13.85 -6.33
N LEU A 34 -4.99 -12.67 -6.18
CA LEU A 34 -6.40 -12.49 -5.84
C LEU A 34 -7.33 -13.06 -6.91
N GLU A 35 -7.00 -12.85 -8.19
CA GLU A 35 -7.77 -13.38 -9.31
C GLU A 35 -7.76 -14.92 -9.35
N ALA A 36 -6.62 -15.54 -9.02
CA ALA A 36 -6.54 -17.00 -8.86
C ALA A 36 -7.42 -17.53 -7.70
N GLU A 37 -7.78 -16.67 -6.76
CA GLU A 37 -8.68 -16.96 -5.64
C GLU A 37 -10.11 -16.44 -5.90
N ALA A 38 -10.46 -16.19 -7.17
CA ALA A 38 -11.76 -15.70 -7.64
C ALA A 38 -12.18 -14.31 -7.11
N VAL A 39 -11.25 -13.51 -6.58
CA VAL A 39 -11.48 -12.11 -6.22
C VAL A 39 -11.19 -11.24 -7.42
N ARG A 40 -12.20 -10.53 -7.93
CA ARG A 40 -12.03 -9.63 -9.08
C ARG A 40 -11.23 -8.40 -8.68
N THR A 41 -10.30 -7.99 -9.54
CA THR A 41 -9.42 -6.86 -9.25
C THR A 41 -9.44 -5.78 -10.32
N HIS A 42 -9.08 -4.57 -9.90
CA HIS A 42 -8.95 -3.39 -10.74
C HIS A 42 -7.63 -2.69 -10.45
N LEU A 43 -6.73 -2.64 -11.44
CA LEU A 43 -5.50 -1.84 -11.34
C LEU A 43 -5.81 -0.38 -11.67
N LEU A 44 -5.56 0.53 -10.73
CA LEU A 44 -5.76 1.99 -10.86
C LEU A 44 -4.93 2.65 -12.00
N ALA A 45 -4.01 1.90 -12.61
CA ALA A 45 -3.28 2.34 -13.80
C ALA A 45 -4.10 2.20 -15.11
N ARG A 46 -5.21 1.46 -15.09
CA ARG A 46 -6.02 1.13 -16.27
C ARG A 46 -7.34 1.89 -16.23
N LYS A 47 -7.82 2.36 -17.38
CA LYS A 47 -9.18 2.92 -17.51
C LYS A 47 -10.21 1.79 -17.45
N SER A 48 -10.60 1.38 -16.25
CA SER A 48 -11.72 0.46 -16.03
C SER A 48 -12.46 0.85 -14.75
N LYS A 49 -13.74 0.51 -14.64
CA LYS A 49 -14.54 0.81 -13.45
C LYS A 49 -14.12 -0.11 -12.30
N ALA A 50 -14.14 0.44 -11.07
CA ALA A 50 -13.86 -0.29 -9.83
C ALA A 50 -15.05 -1.12 -9.32
N GLU A 51 -16.23 -1.00 -9.97
CA GLU A 51 -17.47 -1.69 -9.59
C GLU A 51 -17.26 -3.20 -9.39
N HIS A 52 -17.59 -3.69 -8.20
CA HIS A 52 -17.41 -5.08 -7.76
C HIS A 52 -15.97 -5.61 -7.85
N LYS A 53 -14.96 -4.73 -7.72
CA LYS A 53 -13.55 -5.08 -7.82
C LYS A 53 -12.72 -4.43 -6.72
N VAL A 54 -11.79 -5.20 -6.16
CA VAL A 54 -10.76 -4.65 -5.26
C VAL A 54 -9.84 -3.74 -6.07
N SER A 55 -9.56 -2.54 -5.55
CA SER A 55 -8.69 -1.57 -6.22
C SER A 55 -7.25 -1.77 -5.80
N LEU A 56 -6.33 -1.92 -6.76
CA LEU A 56 -4.90 -2.06 -6.50
C LEU A 56 -4.11 -0.97 -7.21
N GLY A 57 -3.05 -0.49 -6.57
CA GLY A 57 -2.15 0.47 -7.18
C GLY A 57 -0.92 0.77 -6.36
N THR A 58 -0.08 1.63 -6.91
CA THR A 58 1.02 2.23 -6.16
C THR A 58 0.48 3.20 -5.12
N MET A 59 1.17 3.42 -4.00
CA MET A 59 0.83 4.42 -2.99
C MET A 59 0.47 5.79 -3.60
N HIS A 60 1.23 6.24 -4.60
CA HIS A 60 0.98 7.50 -5.34
C HIS A 60 -0.41 7.59 -5.98
N ARG A 61 -0.98 6.46 -6.42
CA ARG A 61 -2.29 6.39 -7.09
C ARG A 61 -3.46 6.39 -6.12
N MET A 62 -3.19 6.30 -4.82
CA MET A 62 -4.23 6.33 -3.80
C MET A 62 -4.66 7.75 -3.43
N LYS A 63 -3.90 8.77 -3.86
CA LYS A 63 -4.21 10.18 -3.60
C LYS A 63 -5.59 10.54 -4.16
N GLY A 64 -6.44 11.11 -3.31
CA GLY A 64 -7.80 11.52 -3.68
C GLY A 64 -8.83 10.39 -3.72
N LEU A 65 -8.43 9.17 -3.33
CA LEU A 65 -9.33 8.03 -3.17
C LEU A 65 -9.49 7.72 -1.68
N GLU A 66 -10.60 7.08 -1.32
CA GLU A 66 -10.84 6.60 0.04
C GLU A 66 -11.50 5.24 -0.01
N PHE A 67 -11.11 4.39 0.94
CA PHE A 67 -11.53 3.01 1.00
C PHE A 67 -11.99 2.71 2.42
N ARG A 68 -13.02 1.89 2.57
CA ARG A 68 -13.47 1.46 3.89
C ARG A 68 -12.37 0.64 4.57
N CYS A 69 -11.77 -0.28 3.82
CA CYS A 69 -10.66 -1.10 4.27
C CYS A 69 -9.47 -0.95 3.32
N MET A 70 -8.27 -0.78 3.87
CA MET A 70 -7.05 -0.67 3.09
C MET A 70 -5.97 -1.63 3.56
N VAL A 71 -5.30 -2.25 2.59
CA VAL A 71 -4.01 -2.91 2.80
C VAL A 71 -2.90 -2.02 2.23
N VAL A 72 -1.87 -1.74 3.02
CA VAL A 72 -0.61 -1.17 2.51
C VAL A 72 0.43 -2.28 2.59
N ALA A 73 0.75 -2.87 1.44
CA ALA A 73 1.55 -4.08 1.34
C ALA A 73 3.00 -3.82 0.91
N GLY A 74 3.91 -4.62 1.46
CA GLY A 74 5.35 -4.55 1.17
C GLY A 74 6.01 -3.34 1.80
N VAL A 75 5.69 -3.05 3.07
CA VAL A 75 6.27 -1.94 3.86
C VAL A 75 7.45 -2.44 4.68
N ASP A 76 8.39 -3.08 3.99
CA ASP A 76 9.68 -3.52 4.52
C ASP A 76 10.79 -2.51 4.16
N ASP A 77 11.95 -2.68 4.79
CA ASP A 77 13.10 -1.75 4.66
C ASP A 77 13.74 -1.75 3.26
N ASP A 78 13.53 -2.81 2.46
CA ASP A 78 14.05 -2.90 1.09
C ASP A 78 13.19 -2.11 0.10
N HIS A 79 11.89 -1.98 0.38
CA HIS A 79 10.94 -1.36 -0.53
C HIS A 79 10.47 0.02 -0.07
N VAL A 80 10.45 0.31 1.24
CA VAL A 80 9.93 1.57 1.78
C VAL A 80 10.89 2.12 2.83
N PRO A 81 11.63 3.21 2.53
CA PRO A 81 11.69 3.93 1.25
C PRO A 81 12.39 3.13 0.16
N VAL A 82 12.05 3.36 -1.11
CA VAL A 82 12.83 2.76 -2.21
C VAL A 82 14.17 3.49 -2.33
N ALA A 83 15.29 2.75 -2.34
CA ALA A 83 16.63 3.34 -2.37
C ALA A 83 16.83 4.31 -3.54
N ALA A 84 16.27 4.01 -4.72
CA ALA A 84 16.34 4.86 -5.91
C ALA A 84 15.61 6.21 -5.79
N ALA A 85 14.79 6.41 -4.74
CA ALA A 85 14.13 7.69 -4.45
C ALA A 85 14.92 8.55 -3.45
N LEU A 86 16.07 8.08 -2.96
CA LEU A 86 16.88 8.78 -1.98
C LEU A 86 18.17 9.29 -2.61
N THR A 87 18.43 10.57 -2.47
CA THR A 87 19.77 11.14 -2.72
C THR A 87 20.80 10.46 -1.80
N PRO A 88 21.99 10.03 -2.27
CA PRO A 88 23.01 9.48 -1.39
C PRO A 88 23.39 10.46 -0.28
N ILE A 89 23.54 9.97 0.96
CA ILE A 89 23.80 10.83 2.11
C ILE A 89 25.14 11.57 2.01
N GLU A 90 26.13 10.95 1.36
CA GLU A 90 27.44 11.56 1.08
C GLU A 90 27.35 12.74 0.08
N ASP A 91 26.39 12.71 -0.84
CA ASP A 91 26.26 13.71 -1.90
C ASP A 91 25.55 14.96 -1.39
N ASP A 92 24.41 14.79 -0.70
CA ASP A 92 23.65 15.89 -0.10
C ASP A 92 22.79 15.38 1.08
N PRO A 93 23.26 15.58 2.34
CA PRO A 93 22.50 15.20 3.53
C PRO A 93 21.15 15.89 3.67
N HIS A 94 21.02 17.12 3.17
CA HIS A 94 19.77 17.89 3.26
C HIS A 94 18.73 17.33 2.27
N ALA A 95 19.14 17.09 1.03
CA ALA A 95 18.27 16.44 0.04
C ALA A 95 17.85 15.03 0.50
N HIS A 96 18.79 14.23 1.03
CA HIS A 96 18.48 12.91 1.58
C HIS A 96 17.39 12.96 2.67
N ALA A 97 17.50 13.90 3.62
CA ALA A 97 16.51 14.07 4.68
C ALA A 97 15.13 14.48 4.13
N LEU A 98 15.10 15.32 3.10
CA LEU A 98 13.87 15.74 2.43
C LEU A 98 13.23 14.57 1.65
N ASP A 99 14.02 13.75 0.98
CA ASP A 99 13.56 12.55 0.27
C ASP A 99 12.97 11.51 1.23
N LEU A 100 13.63 11.28 2.36
CA LEU A 100 13.07 10.44 3.44
C LEU A 100 11.73 10.97 3.95
N GLN A 101 11.59 12.29 4.12
CA GLN A 101 10.33 12.90 4.51
C GLN A 101 9.25 12.72 3.45
N ARG A 102 9.60 12.82 2.16
CA ARG A 102 8.65 12.58 1.05
C ARG A 102 8.16 11.13 1.03
N GLU A 103 9.05 10.16 1.19
CA GLU A 103 8.67 8.73 1.23
C GLU A 103 7.81 8.40 2.47
N ARG A 104 8.12 9.00 3.62
CA ARG A 104 7.28 8.87 4.83
C ARG A 104 5.89 9.49 4.62
N CYS A 105 5.82 10.67 4.00
CA CYS A 105 4.55 11.30 3.64
C CYS A 105 3.75 10.44 2.65
N LEU A 106 4.42 9.80 1.69
CA LEU A 106 3.77 8.89 0.74
C LEU A 106 3.13 7.70 1.45
N LEU A 107 3.86 7.06 2.38
CA LEU A 107 3.32 5.98 3.21
C LEU A 107 2.13 6.48 4.04
N PHE A 108 2.27 7.63 4.70
CA PHE A 108 1.19 8.23 5.49
C PHE A 108 -0.06 8.52 4.65
N VAL A 109 0.10 9.08 3.45
CA VAL A 109 -1.01 9.34 2.54
C VAL A 109 -1.72 8.06 2.17
N ALA A 110 -0.99 6.98 1.86
CA ALA A 110 -1.59 5.68 1.59
C ALA A 110 -2.36 5.16 2.81
N CYS A 111 -1.74 5.12 3.99
CA CYS A 111 -2.38 4.64 5.22
C CYS A 111 -3.67 5.41 5.56
N THR A 112 -3.69 6.74 5.39
CA THR A 112 -4.84 7.59 5.71
C THR A 112 -5.97 7.53 4.70
N ARG A 113 -5.87 6.73 3.63
CA ARG A 113 -7.03 6.48 2.76
C ARG A 113 -7.97 5.41 3.34
N ALA A 114 -7.56 4.72 4.41
CA ALA A 114 -8.41 3.81 5.15
C ALA A 114 -9.42 4.58 6.02
N ARG A 115 -10.72 4.31 5.88
CA ARG A 115 -11.77 4.91 6.72
C ARG A 115 -12.03 4.13 8.00
N GLU A 116 -11.99 2.79 7.95
CA GLU A 116 -12.30 1.93 9.10
C GLU A 116 -11.14 1.01 9.47
N GLN A 117 -10.62 0.24 8.51
CA GLN A 117 -9.58 -0.75 8.79
C GLN A 117 -8.35 -0.55 7.92
N LEU A 118 -7.18 -0.53 8.56
CA LEU A 118 -5.88 -0.47 7.90
C LEU A 118 -5.07 -1.71 8.28
N VAL A 119 -4.53 -2.38 7.27
CA VAL A 119 -3.57 -3.48 7.46
C VAL A 119 -2.28 -3.11 6.76
N ILE A 120 -1.17 -3.13 7.49
CA ILE A 120 0.17 -2.93 6.95
C ILE A 120 0.88 -4.27 6.94
N THR A 121 1.44 -4.67 5.80
CA THR A 121 2.20 -5.93 5.69
C THR A 121 3.63 -5.67 5.23
N TRP A 122 4.55 -6.50 5.70
CA TRP A 122 5.96 -6.47 5.33
C TRP A 122 6.50 -7.90 5.35
N HIS A 123 7.65 -8.10 4.72
CA HIS A 123 8.40 -9.36 4.78
C HIS A 123 9.80 -9.09 5.32
N GLY A 124 10.30 -9.93 6.23
CA GLY A 124 11.60 -9.70 6.86
C GLY A 124 11.57 -8.50 7.81
N GLN A 125 12.45 -7.53 7.58
CA GLN A 125 12.56 -6.34 8.43
C GLN A 125 11.49 -5.30 8.05
N PRO A 126 10.71 -4.80 9.03
CA PRO A 126 9.75 -3.73 8.75
C PRO A 126 10.49 -2.47 8.32
N SER A 127 9.84 -1.65 7.50
CA SER A 127 10.34 -0.32 7.17
C SER A 127 10.69 0.47 8.43
N ARG A 128 11.77 1.23 8.36
CA ARG A 128 12.19 2.21 9.37
C ARG A 128 11.08 3.18 9.75
N PHE A 129 10.11 3.44 8.87
CA PHE A 129 8.96 4.30 9.17
C PHE A 129 7.92 3.65 10.09
N LEU A 130 7.98 2.34 10.30
CA LEU A 130 7.11 1.60 11.21
C LEU A 130 7.72 1.43 12.61
N SER A 131 8.99 1.78 12.81
CA SER A 131 9.70 1.61 14.09
C SER A 131 9.07 2.38 15.26
N ALA A 132 8.34 3.46 14.98
CA ALA A 132 7.60 4.23 15.98
C ALA A 132 6.25 3.59 16.38
N ILE A 133 5.79 2.55 15.69
CA ILE A 133 4.51 1.90 15.94
C ILE A 133 4.73 0.77 16.95
N GLN A 134 4.38 1.01 18.21
CA GLN A 134 4.31 -0.05 19.21
C GLN A 134 3.19 -1.02 18.83
N ARG A 135 3.48 -2.33 18.81
CA ARG A 135 2.40 -3.33 18.72
C ARG A 135 1.56 -3.21 19.99
N PRO A 136 0.22 -3.08 19.89
CA PRO A 136 -0.62 -3.16 21.07
C PRO A 136 -0.36 -4.52 21.75
N VAL A 137 -0.13 -4.46 23.06
CA VAL A 137 0.08 -5.62 23.94
C VAL A 137 -1.20 -6.42 24.05
#